data_AF-A0A6L4YDW3-F1
#
_entry.id   AF-A0A6L4YDW3-F1
#
_cell.length_a   1.000
_cell.length_b   1.000
_cell.length_c   1.000
_cell.angle_alpha   90.00
_cell.angle_beta   90.00
_cell.angle_gamma   90.00
#
_symmetry.space_group_name_H-M   'P 1'
#
loop_
_entity.id
_entity.type
_entity.pdbx_description
1 polymer ?
#
loop_
_entity_poly.entity_id
_entity_poly.type
_entity_poly.pdbx_seq_one_letter_code
_entity_poly.pdbx_strand_id
1 'polypeptide(L)'
;MSKVLMYSTAVCPYCVRAEQLLTRKGVTDIEKVRVDLQPERREEMMQRTGRRTVPQIYIGETHVGGCDELYELERQGKLDSLLAA
;
A
#
# COMPACT_ATOMS: atom_id res chain seq x y z
N MET A 1 -0.72 -15.78 3.30
CA MET A 1 -1.19 -14.43 3.70
C MET A 1 0.01 -13.54 3.61
N SER A 2 0.09 -12.79 2.52
CA SER A 2 1.19 -11.89 2.23
C SER A 2 1.17 -10.69 3.18
N LYS A 3 2.36 -10.28 3.64
CA LYS A 3 2.53 -9.09 4.46
C LYS A 3 2.19 -7.85 3.65
N VAL A 4 1.37 -6.95 4.16
CA VAL A 4 1.03 -5.70 3.47
C VAL A 4 1.79 -4.54 4.10
N LEU A 5 2.53 -3.78 3.29
CA LEU A 5 3.22 -2.56 3.70
C LEU A 5 2.66 -1.38 2.92
N MET A 6 2.28 -0.31 3.61
CA MET A 6 1.74 0.90 3.01
C MET A 6 2.51 2.13 3.52
N TYR A 7 3.23 2.79 2.61
CA TYR A 7 3.74 4.13 2.85
C TYR A 7 2.57 5.11 2.85
N SER A 8 2.42 5.87 3.92
CA SER A 8 1.29 6.76 4.18
C SER A 8 1.73 8.02 4.92
N THR A 9 0.83 9.00 5.01
CA THR A 9 0.99 10.22 5.81
C THR A 9 -0.16 10.37 6.79
N ALA A 10 -0.06 11.30 7.77
CA ALA A 10 -1.10 11.49 8.80
C ALA A 10 -2.47 11.78 8.20
N VAL A 11 -2.48 12.62 7.15
CA VAL A 11 -3.69 13.11 6.52
C VAL A 11 -3.61 12.76 5.04
N CYS A 12 -4.08 11.57 4.70
CA CYS A 12 -4.24 11.17 3.30
C CYS A 12 -5.53 10.36 3.12
N PRO A 13 -6.54 10.91 2.42
CA PRO A 13 -7.79 10.20 2.19
C PRO A 13 -7.60 8.93 1.35
N TYR A 14 -6.61 8.93 0.44
CA TYR A 14 -6.30 7.76 -0.39
C TYR A 14 -5.67 6.61 0.41
N CYS A 15 -4.85 6.91 1.42
CA CYS A 15 -4.31 5.88 2.31
C CYS A 15 -5.44 5.18 3.08
N VAL A 16 -6.39 5.96 3.60
CA VAL A 16 -7.56 5.41 4.30
C VAL A 16 -8.41 4.54 3.38
N ARG A 17 -8.64 4.98 2.13
CA ARG A 17 -9.40 4.18 1.15
C ARG A 17 -8.71 2.88 0.76
N ALA A 18 -7.38 2.88 0.65
CA ALA A 18 -6.59 1.68 0.38
C ALA A 18 -6.65 0.71 1.58
N GLU A 19 -6.45 1.23 2.80
CA GLU A 19 -6.56 0.47 4.03
C GLU A 19 -7.94 -0.20 4.15
N GLN A 20 -9.03 0.56 3.93
CA GLN A 20 -10.38 0.01 3.96
C GLN A 20 -10.60 -1.12 2.95
N LEU A 21 -10.05 -1.01 1.74
CA LEU A 21 -10.16 -2.08 0.74
C LEU A 21 -9.41 -3.34 1.22
N LEU A 22 -8.18 -3.20 1.70
CA LEU A 22 -7.38 -4.30 2.23
C LEU A 22 -8.05 -4.96 3.44
N THR A 23 -8.59 -4.18 4.38
CA THR A 23 -9.34 -4.71 5.53
C THR A 23 -10.60 -5.44 5.10
N ARG A 24 -11.33 -4.96 4.09
CA ARG A 24 -12.49 -5.67 3.52
C ARG A 24 -12.10 -7.02 2.89
N LYS A 25 -10.86 -7.15 2.40
CA LYS A 25 -10.28 -8.41 1.92
C LYS A 25 -9.79 -9.34 3.03
N GLY A 26 -9.95 -8.95 4.29
CA GLY A 26 -9.53 -9.75 5.44
C GLY A 26 -8.07 -9.56 5.82
N VAL A 27 -7.38 -8.54 5.28
CA VAL A 27 -6.04 -8.18 5.73
C VAL A 27 -6.14 -7.51 7.10
N THR A 28 -5.63 -8.17 8.13
CA THR A 28 -5.62 -7.66 9.50
C THR A 28 -4.33 -6.92 9.85
N ASP A 29 -3.21 -7.31 9.24
CA ASP A 29 -1.89 -6.74 9.51
C ASP A 29 -1.39 -5.90 8.33
N ILE A 30 -1.64 -4.59 8.42
CA ILE A 30 -1.15 -3.59 7.46
C ILE A 30 -0.07 -2.75 8.14
N GLU A 31 1.18 -2.92 7.72
CA GLU A 31 2.29 -2.12 8.20
C GLU A 31 2.25 -0.73 7.57
N LYS A 32 1.94 0.30 8.36
CA LYS A 32 1.88 1.69 7.89
C LYS A 32 3.17 2.44 8.18
N VAL A 33 3.92 2.77 7.13
CA VAL A 33 5.14 3.58 7.23
C VAL A 33 4.79 5.05 7.05
N ARG A 34 5.01 5.84 8.09
CA ARG A 34 4.68 7.28 8.13
C ARG A 34 5.83 8.13 7.59
N VAL A 35 5.81 8.37 6.28
CA VAL A 35 6.86 9.12 5.57
C VAL A 35 6.85 10.62 5.86
N ASP A 36 5.77 11.12 6.46
CA ASP A 36 5.65 12.50 6.95
C ASP A 36 6.38 12.73 8.27
N LEU A 37 6.55 11.68 9.09
CA LEU A 37 7.29 11.76 10.36
C LEU A 37 8.76 11.37 10.21
N GLN A 38 9.09 10.60 9.17
CA GLN A 38 10.42 10.05 8.93
C GLN A 38 10.87 10.39 7.50
N PRO A 39 11.64 11.48 7.30
CA PRO A 39 12.15 11.88 5.99
C PRO A 39 12.96 10.77 5.30
N GLU A 40 13.69 9.97 6.07
CA GLU A 40 14.52 8.86 5.57
C GLU A 40 13.63 7.77 4.95
N ARG A 41 12.46 7.51 5.53
CA ARG A 41 11.47 6.56 4.98
C ARG A 41 10.86 7.07 3.68
N ARG A 42 10.77 8.39 3.51
CA ARG A 42 10.34 8.99 2.24
C ARG A 42 11.37 8.76 1.15
N GLU A 43 12.65 8.89 1.47
CA GLU A 43 13.74 8.58 0.53
C GLU A 43 13.77 7.10 0.17
N GLU A 44 13.64 6.21 1.16
CA GLU A 44 13.50 4.76 0.92
C GLU A 44 12.32 4.46 0.00
N MET A 45 11.15 5.03 0.27
CA MET A 45 9.96 4.89 -0.58
C MET A 45 10.25 5.34 -2.01
N MET A 46 10.88 6.51 -2.20
CA MET A 46 11.21 7.02 -3.54
C MET A 46 12.20 6.12 -4.27
N GLN A 47 13.21 5.57 -3.58
CA GLN A 47 14.18 4.65 -4.16
C GLN A 47 13.55 3.32 -4.55
N ARG A 48 12.65 2.78 -3.71
CA ARG A 48 12.01 1.48 -3.94
C ARG A 48 10.90 1.53 -4.99
N THR A 49 10.14 2.62 -5.02
CA THR A 49 8.93 2.74 -5.85
C THR A 49 9.13 3.58 -7.09
N GLY A 50 10.18 4.41 -7.13
CA GLY A 50 10.34 5.47 -8.14
C GLY A 50 9.30 6.59 -8.04
N ARG A 51 8.40 6.55 -7.05
CA ARG A 51 7.29 7.49 -6.89
C ARG A 51 7.45 8.34 -5.64
N ARG A 52 6.98 9.59 -5.73
CA ARG A 52 7.03 10.57 -4.62
C ARG A 52 5.70 10.74 -3.91
N THR A 53 4.63 10.13 -4.43
CA THR A 53 3.26 10.27 -3.96
C THR A 53 2.88 9.12 -3.03
N VAL A 54 1.99 9.41 -2.08
CA VAL A 54 1.38 8.40 -1.20
C VAL A 54 -0.09 8.20 -1.58
N PRO A 55 -0.70 7.02 -1.32
CA PRO A 55 -0.06 5.82 -0.76
C PRO A 55 0.89 5.14 -1.74
N GLN A 56 1.87 4.40 -1.23
CA GLN A 56 2.59 3.36 -1.98
C GLN A 56 2.45 2.03 -1.24
N ILE A 57 1.91 1.02 -1.91
CA ILE A 57 1.50 -0.25 -1.31
C ILE A 57 2.37 -1.38 -1.87
N TYR A 58 2.85 -2.21 -0.96
CA TYR A 58 3.51 -3.47 -1.22
C TYR A 58 2.70 -4.60 -0.60
N ILE A 59 2.61 -5.71 -1.32
CA ILE A 59 2.04 -6.96 -0.83
C ILE A 59 3.11 -8.03 -1.05
N GLY A 60 3.65 -8.54 0.06
CA GLY A 60 4.88 -9.32 0.07
C GLY A 60 6.03 -8.49 -0.51
N GLU A 61 6.65 -9.01 -1.57
CA GLU A 61 7.71 -8.33 -2.32
C GLU A 61 7.17 -7.52 -3.51
N THR A 62 5.89 -7.67 -3.85
CA THR A 62 5.30 -7.03 -5.04
C THR A 62 4.91 -5.59 -4.75
N HIS A 63 5.45 -4.65 -5.53
CA HIS A 63 4.98 -3.26 -5.54
C HIS A 63 3.67 -3.17 -6.32
N VAL A 64 2.58 -2.85 -5.63
CA VAL A 64 1.26 -2.64 -6.25
C VAL A 64 1.15 -1.25 -6.85
N GLY A 65 1.72 -0.24 -6.19
CA GLY A 65 1.56 1.16 -6.58
C GLY A 65 0.71 1.93 -5.59
N GLY A 66 -0.10 2.86 -6.09
CA GLY A 66 -0.96 3.71 -5.28
C GLY A 66 -2.35 3.14 -5.04
N CYS A 67 -3.25 4.02 -4.60
CA CYS A 67 -4.63 3.65 -4.34
C CYS A 67 -5.34 3.23 -5.63
N ASP A 68 -5.09 3.91 -6.76
CA ASP A 68 -5.77 3.61 -8.01
C ASP A 68 -5.36 2.24 -8.55
N GLU A 69 -4.06 1.92 -8.53
CA GLU A 69 -3.57 0.60 -8.96
C GLU A 69 -4.08 -0.53 -8.07
N LEU A 70 -4.19 -0.31 -6.76
CA LEU A 70 -4.79 -1.29 -5.85
C LEU A 70 -6.25 -1.59 -6.22
N TYR A 71 -7.04 -0.55 -6.49
CA TYR A 71 -8.45 -0.71 -6.90
C TYR A 71 -8.56 -1.31 -8.31
N GLU A 72 -7.59 -1.06 -9.18
CA GLU A 72 -7.54 -1.68 -10.49
C GLU A 72 -7.28 -3.19 -10.39
N LEU A 73 -6.31 -3.62 -9.56
CA LEU A 73 -6.08 -5.05 -9.28
C LEU A 73 -7.32 -5.73 -8.71
N GLU A 74 -8.05 -5.03 -7.84
CA GLU A 74 -9.31 -5.52 -7.30
C GLU A 74 -10.36 -5.70 -8.39
N ARG A 75 -10.55 -4.70 -9.26
CA ARG A 75 -11.47 -4.79 -10.39
C ARG A 75 -11.11 -5.91 -11.36
N GLN A 76 -9.82 -6.23 -11.48
CA GLN A 76 -9.33 -7.35 -12.27
C GLN A 76 -9.47 -8.71 -11.57
N GLY A 77 -9.90 -8.76 -10.30
CA GLY A 77 -10.00 -9.97 -9.50
C GLY A 77 -8.65 -10.61 -9.14
N LYS A 78 -7.55 -9.86 -9.28
CA LYS A 78 -6.18 -10.35 -9.03
C LYS A 78 -5.68 -10.07 -7.62
N LEU A 79 -6.31 -9.13 -6.92
CA LEU A 79 -5.89 -8.72 -5.58
C LEU A 79 -5.96 -9.90 -4.59
N ASP A 80 -7.01 -10.72 -4.66
CA ASP A 80 -7.19 -11.85 -3.75
C ASP A 80 -6.09 -12.90 -3.92
N SER A 81 -5.72 -13.22 -5.17
CA SER A 81 -4.60 -14.13 -5.45
C SER A 81 -3.28 -13.59 -4.91
N LEU A 82 -3.06 -12.28 -5.00
CA LEU A 82 -1.84 -11.63 -4.54
C LEU A 82 -1.77 -11.59 -3.00
N LEU A 83 -2.90 -11.47 -2.31
CA LEU A 83 -2.98 -11.52 -0.85
C LEU A 83 -2.88 -12.95 -0.30
N ALA A 84 -3.33 -13.94 -1.07
CA ALA A 84 -3.30 -15.35 -0.71
C ALA A 84 -1.92 -15.99 -0.88
N ALA A 85 -1.09 -15.46 -1.79
CA ALA A 85 0.32 -15.82 -1.93
C ALA A 85 1.08 -15.69 -0.60
#